data_AF-A0A1J3CYQ5-F1
#
_entry.id   AF-A0A1J3CYQ5-F1
#
_cell.length_a   1.000
_cell.length_b   1.000
_cell.length_c   1.000
_cell.angle_alpha   90.00
_cell.angle_beta   90.00
_cell.angle_gamma   90.00
#
_symmetry.space_group_name_H-M   'P 1'
#
loop_
_entity.id
_entity.type
_entity.pdbx_description
1 polymer ?
#
loop_
_entity_poly.entity_id
_entity_poly.type
_entity_poly.pdbx_seq_one_letter_code
_entity_poly.pdbx_strand_id
1 'polypeptide(L)'
;LVSRYLSGEAQHIEWSKIQTPTDEIVVPYDKMANVSEDASETKYLLDKLVVLKLNGGLGTTMGCTGPKSVIEVRDGLTFLDLIVIQIENLNNKYGCKGPLVLM
;
A
#
# COMPACT_ATOMS: atom_id res chain seq x y z
N LEU A 1 -12.27 4.55 -21.41
CA LEU A 1 -10.86 5.02 -21.42
C LEU A 1 -10.49 5.63 -22.76
N VAL A 2 -10.56 4.87 -23.86
CA VAL A 2 -10.22 5.35 -25.22
C VAL A 2 -11.00 6.61 -25.62
N SER A 3 -12.31 6.67 -25.38
CA SER A 3 -13.11 7.88 -25.69
C SER A 3 -12.61 9.14 -24.97
N ARG A 4 -12.19 9.02 -23.70
CA ARG A 4 -11.62 10.16 -22.94
C ARG A 4 -10.24 10.57 -23.46
N TYR A 5 -9.41 9.59 -23.81
CA TYR A 5 -8.10 9.86 -24.43
C TYR A 5 -8.25 10.60 -25.76
N LEU A 6 -9.20 10.19 -26.60
CA LEU A 6 -9.46 10.82 -27.90
C LEU A 6 -10.11 12.19 -27.77
N SER A 7 -10.99 12.40 -26.79
CA SER A 7 -11.62 13.71 -26.53
C SER A 7 -10.68 14.72 -25.86
N GLY A 8 -9.51 14.29 -25.40
CA GLY A 8 -8.64 15.06 -24.52
C GLY A 8 -9.14 15.07 -23.07
N GLU A 9 -8.24 15.41 -22.15
CA GLU A 9 -8.57 15.55 -20.73
C GLU A 9 -9.54 16.71 -20.53
N ALA A 10 -10.66 16.45 -19.87
CA ALA A 10 -11.68 17.47 -19.63
C ALA A 10 -11.24 18.52 -18.59
N GLN A 11 -10.25 18.18 -17.76
CA GLN A 11 -9.75 19.04 -16.69
C GLN A 11 -8.29 19.41 -16.94
N HIS A 12 -8.05 20.69 -17.15
CA HIS A 12 -6.71 21.26 -17.17
C HIS A 12 -6.44 21.98 -15.84
N ILE A 13 -5.24 21.79 -15.31
CA ILE A 13 -4.82 22.45 -14.07
C ILE A 13 -4.59 23.93 -14.35
N GLU A 14 -5.31 24.79 -13.63
CA GLU A 14 -5.05 26.22 -13.62
C GLU A 14 -4.06 26.55 -12.50
N TRP A 15 -2.82 26.91 -12.88
CA TRP A 15 -1.71 27.05 -11.93
C TRP A 15 -1.97 28.05 -10.81
N SER A 16 -2.70 29.14 -11.11
CA SER A 16 -3.09 30.18 -10.17
C SER A 16 -3.96 29.67 -9.01
N LYS A 17 -4.62 28.52 -9.16
CA LYS A 17 -5.52 27.92 -8.17
C LYS A 17 -4.84 26.90 -7.27
N ILE A 18 -3.57 26.59 -7.51
CA ILE A 18 -2.81 25.64 -6.68
C ILE A 18 -2.44 26.31 -5.36
N GLN A 19 -2.64 25.58 -4.26
CA GLN A 19 -2.29 26.01 -2.92
C GLN A 19 -1.56 24.89 -2.18
N THR A 20 -0.67 25.24 -1.26
CA THR A 20 -0.03 24.27 -0.39
C THR A 20 -1.08 23.69 0.57
N PRO A 21 -1.20 22.35 0.68
CA PRO A 21 -2.10 21.74 1.65
C PRO A 21 -1.75 22.16 3.07
N THR A 22 -2.77 22.32 3.91
CA THR A 22 -2.56 22.59 5.34
C THR A 22 -2.31 21.28 6.10
N ASP A 23 -1.85 21.40 7.34
CA ASP A 23 -1.62 20.28 8.25
C ASP A 23 -2.91 19.51 8.60
N GLU A 24 -4.10 20.06 8.31
CA GLU A 24 -5.36 19.35 8.44
C GLU A 24 -5.70 18.50 7.20
N ILE A 25 -5.16 18.85 6.04
CA ILE A 25 -5.36 18.12 4.77
C ILE A 25 -4.29 17.05 4.60
N VAL A 26 -3.02 17.40 4.86
CA VAL A 26 -1.88 16.48 4.86
C VAL A 26 -1.35 16.40 6.28
N VAL A 27 -1.99 15.56 7.08
CA VAL A 27 -1.73 15.46 8.52
C VAL A 27 -0.34 14.88 8.79
N PRO A 28 0.53 15.60 9.55
CA PRO A 28 1.80 15.06 10.02
C PRO A 28 1.60 13.79 10.85
N TYR A 29 2.39 12.75 10.59
CA TYR A 29 2.22 11.43 11.22
C TYR A 29 2.34 11.47 12.75
N ASP A 30 3.26 12.29 13.28
CA ASP A 30 3.49 12.51 14.70
C ASP A 30 2.31 13.17 15.43
N LYS A 31 1.38 13.80 14.70
CA LYS A 31 0.13 14.34 15.24
C LYS A 31 -1.03 13.33 15.26
N MET A 32 -0.88 12.15 14.68
CA MET A 32 -1.91 11.11 14.68
C MET A 32 -2.00 10.44 16.07
N ALA A 33 -3.21 10.08 16.48
CA ALA A 33 -3.42 9.36 17.74
C ALA A 33 -2.80 7.95 17.67
N ASN A 34 -2.06 7.57 18.72
CA ASN A 34 -1.58 6.21 18.87
C ASN A 34 -2.74 5.26 19.24
N VAL A 35 -2.62 4.00 18.82
CA VAL A 35 -3.51 2.94 19.29
C VAL A 35 -3.25 2.68 20.77
N SER A 36 -4.28 2.31 21.53
CA SER A 36 -4.08 1.95 22.94
C SER A 36 -3.21 0.70 23.10
N GLU A 37 -2.71 0.48 24.31
CA GLU A 37 -1.96 -0.75 24.65
C GLU A 37 -2.85 -2.01 24.67
N ASP A 38 -4.17 -1.85 24.49
CA ASP A 38 -5.10 -2.98 24.43
C ASP A 38 -5.01 -3.70 23.07
N ALA A 39 -4.57 -4.95 23.12
CA ALA A 39 -4.51 -5.83 21.95
C ALA A 39 -5.89 -6.06 21.30
N SER A 40 -6.99 -5.92 22.06
CA SER A 40 -8.35 -6.08 21.55
C SER A 40 -8.73 -4.99 20.54
N GLU A 41 -8.33 -3.73 20.80
CA GLU A 41 -8.54 -2.61 19.87
C GLU A 41 -7.73 -2.83 18.58
N THR A 42 -6.47 -3.24 18.73
CA THR A 42 -5.60 -3.53 17.57
C THR A 42 -6.21 -4.63 16.69
N LYS A 43 -6.68 -5.73 17.30
CA LYS A 43 -7.35 -6.81 16.57
C LYS A 43 -8.60 -6.31 15.85
N TYR A 44 -9.45 -5.54 16.53
CA TYR A 44 -10.67 -4.98 15.95
C TYR A 44 -10.42 -4.11 14.71
N LEU A 45 -9.35 -3.32 14.74
CA LEU A 45 -8.94 -2.51 13.59
C LEU A 45 -8.41 -3.39 12.44
N LEU A 46 -7.58 -4.39 12.75
CA LEU A 46 -7.00 -5.30 11.75
C LEU A 46 -8.05 -6.19 11.08
N ASP A 47 -9.10 -6.61 11.78
CA ASP A 47 -10.19 -7.40 11.21
C ASP A 47 -11.03 -6.62 10.17
N LYS A 48 -10.88 -5.28 10.12
CA LYS A 48 -11.50 -4.42 9.09
C LYS A 48 -10.57 -4.06 7.92
N LEU A 49 -9.28 -4.40 8.03
CA LEU A 49 -8.25 -3.97 7.09
C LEU A 49 -8.08 -5.00 5.97
N VAL A 50 -7.87 -4.52 4.75
CA VAL A 50 -7.36 -5.32 3.62
C VAL A 50 -6.02 -4.76 3.19
N VAL A 51 -5.01 -5.61 3.03
CA VAL A 51 -3.70 -5.19 2.51
C VAL A 51 -3.63 -5.54 1.03
N LEU A 52 -3.52 -4.52 0.18
CA LEU A 52 -3.35 -4.67 -1.27
C LEU A 52 -1.94 -4.29 -1.69
N LYS A 53 -1.32 -5.11 -2.55
CA LYS A 53 -0.04 -4.80 -3.19
C LYS A 53 -0.21 -4.80 -4.70
N LEU A 54 0.15 -3.68 -5.32
CA LEU A 54 0.21 -3.55 -6.77
C LEU A 54 1.38 -4.37 -7.29
N ASN A 55 1.08 -5.44 -8.03
CA ASN A 55 2.03 -6.44 -8.50
C ASN A 55 2.05 -6.60 -10.03
N GLY A 56 1.33 -5.76 -10.78
CA GLY A 56 1.40 -5.75 -12.24
C GLY A 56 2.73 -5.25 -12.84
N GLY A 57 3.66 -4.74 -12.01
CA GLY A 57 4.94 -4.19 -12.46
C GLY A 57 5.99 -5.27 -12.76
N LEU A 58 6.52 -5.27 -13.99
CA LEU A 58 7.59 -6.18 -14.40
C LEU A 58 8.99 -5.68 -14.00
N GLY A 59 9.90 -6.61 -13.73
CA GLY A 59 11.31 -6.37 -13.43
C GLY A 59 12.20 -6.13 -14.66
N THR A 60 11.62 -5.78 -15.82
CA THR A 60 12.35 -5.66 -17.09
C THR A 60 13.44 -4.60 -17.05
N THR A 61 13.24 -3.47 -16.37
CA THR A 61 14.28 -2.45 -16.16
C THR A 61 15.48 -2.97 -15.36
N MET A 62 15.30 -4.06 -14.61
CA MET A 62 16.36 -4.73 -13.85
C MET A 62 16.86 -6.01 -14.53
N GLY A 63 16.47 -6.26 -15.79
CA GLY A 63 16.87 -7.46 -16.53
C GLY A 63 16.12 -8.75 -16.15
N CYS A 64 15.07 -8.65 -15.33
CA CYS A 64 14.28 -9.81 -14.91
C CYS A 64 13.11 -10.08 -15.87
N THR A 65 12.72 -11.36 -16.00
CA THR A 65 11.66 -11.82 -16.91
C THR A 65 10.26 -11.88 -16.27
N GLY A 66 10.13 -11.55 -14.99
CA GLY A 66 8.88 -11.67 -14.23
C GLY A 66 8.50 -10.42 -13.42
N PRO A 67 7.48 -10.52 -12.55
CA PRO A 67 7.09 -9.45 -11.64
C PRO A 67 8.26 -9.03 -10.75
N LYS A 68 8.32 -7.76 -10.36
CA LYS A 68 9.35 -7.31 -9.40
C LYS A 68 9.24 -8.00 -8.04
N SER A 69 8.05 -8.45 -7.67
CA SER A 69 7.81 -9.06 -6.36
C SER A 69 8.53 -10.37 -6.11
N VAL A 70 8.88 -11.11 -7.16
CA VAL A 70 9.54 -12.43 -7.06
C VAL A 70 11.06 -12.35 -7.12
N ILE A 71 11.62 -11.14 -7.10
CA ILE A 71 13.06 -10.92 -7.01
C ILE A 71 13.48 -11.15 -5.56
N GLU A 72 14.53 -11.94 -5.38
CA GLU A 72 15.16 -12.15 -4.08
C GLU A 72 15.73 -10.83 -3.54
N VAL A 73 15.40 -10.53 -2.29
CA VAL A 73 15.85 -9.32 -1.58
C VAL A 73 17.01 -9.66 -0.65
N ARG A 74 16.84 -10.70 0.18
CA ARG A 74 17.85 -11.18 1.12
C ARG A 74 17.50 -12.59 1.60
N ASP A 75 18.52 -13.35 2.00
CA ASP A 75 18.35 -14.64 2.69
C ASP A 75 17.45 -15.65 1.93
N GLY A 76 17.44 -15.63 0.60
CA GLY A 76 16.55 -16.46 -0.20
C GLY A 76 15.09 -16.00 -0.26
N LEU A 77 14.75 -14.87 0.36
CA LEU A 77 13.38 -14.34 0.45
C LEU A 77 13.15 -13.25 -0.58
N THR A 78 12.05 -13.38 -1.32
CA THR A 78 11.58 -12.37 -2.27
C THR A 78 10.81 -11.25 -1.57
N PHE A 79 10.51 -10.16 -2.28
CA PHE A 79 9.62 -9.13 -1.76
C PHE A 79 8.25 -9.72 -1.35
N LEU A 80 7.73 -10.66 -2.14
CA LEU A 80 6.44 -11.28 -1.84
C LEU A 80 6.51 -12.12 -0.57
N ASP A 81 7.58 -12.90 -0.38
CA ASP A 81 7.78 -13.69 0.83
C ASP A 81 7.83 -12.79 2.07
N LEU A 82 8.58 -11.69 2.01
CA LEU A 82 8.67 -10.73 3.11
C LEU A 82 7.31 -10.10 3.45
N ILE A 83 6.48 -9.81 2.44
CA ILE A 83 5.12 -9.28 2.66
C ILE A 83 4.23 -10.34 3.32
N VAL A 84 4.27 -11.59 2.85
CA VAL A 84 3.50 -12.69 3.45
C VAL A 84 3.91 -12.87 4.92
N ILE A 85 5.21 -12.89 5.21
CA ILE A 85 5.75 -13.00 6.57
C ILE A 85 5.26 -11.84 7.45
N GLN A 86 5.21 -10.61 6.95
CA GLN A 86 4.69 -9.47 7.71
C GLN A 86 3.22 -9.66 8.10
N ILE A 87 2.38 -10.11 7.17
CA ILE A 87 0.95 -10.33 7.42
C ILE A 87 0.74 -11.53 8.34
N GLU A 88 1.48 -12.61 8.15
CA GLU A 88 1.45 -13.78 9.02
C GLU A 88 1.85 -13.42 10.46
N ASN A 89 2.92 -12.64 10.64
CA ASN A 89 3.33 -12.15 11.95
C ASN A 89 2.26 -11.30 12.62
N LEU A 90 1.56 -10.43 11.87
CA LEU A 90 0.45 -9.64 12.41
C LEU A 90 -0.74 -10.52 12.82
N ASN A 91 -1.14 -11.46 11.96
CA ASN A 91 -2.23 -12.38 12.22
C ASN A 91 -1.94 -13.28 13.42
N ASN A 92 -0.74 -13.83 13.53
CA ASN A 92 -0.32 -14.66 14.66
C ASN A 92 -0.21 -13.87 15.96
N LYS A 93 0.33 -12.63 15.91
CA LYS A 93 0.51 -11.78 17.10
C LYS A 93 -0.81 -11.31 17.70
N TYR A 94 -1.76 -10.89 16.86
CA TYR A 94 -3.02 -10.27 17.32
C TYR A 94 -4.25 -11.18 17.15
N GLY A 95 -4.09 -12.39 16.62
CA GLY A 95 -5.18 -13.32 16.39
C GLY A 95 -6.23 -12.83 15.39
N CYS A 96 -5.83 -11.94 14.47
CA CYS A 96 -6.66 -11.41 13.39
C CYS A 96 -6.49 -12.24 12.10
N LYS A 97 -7.33 -11.96 11.09
CA LYS A 97 -7.26 -12.62 9.78
C LYS A 97 -7.26 -11.60 8.63
N GLY A 98 -6.32 -10.64 8.67
CA GLY A 98 -6.18 -9.63 7.63
C GLY A 98 -5.80 -10.26 6.29
N PRO A 99 -6.59 -10.07 5.20
CA PRO A 99 -6.28 -10.63 3.90
C PRO A 99 -5.19 -9.83 3.16
N LEU A 100 -4.32 -10.56 2.47
CA LEU A 100 -3.38 -10.01 1.48
C LEU A 100 -3.94 -10.22 0.07
N VAL A 101 -4.06 -9.14 -0.69
CA VAL A 101 -4.50 -9.14 -2.09
C VAL A 101 -3.36 -8.65 -2.98
N LEU A 102 -3.08 -9.39 -4.05
CA LEU A 102 -2.12 -9.02 -5.08
C LEU A 102 -2.89 -8.62 -6.34
N MET A 103 -2.57 -7.46 -6.89
CA MET A 103 -3.26 -6.90 -8.07
C MET A 103 -2.33 -6.73 -9.26
#